data_AF-A0A7J8GYC0-F1
#
_entry.id   AF-A0A7J8GYC0-F1
#
_cell.length_a   1.000
_cell.length_b   1.000
_cell.length_c   1.000
_cell.angle_alpha   90.00
_cell.angle_beta   90.00
_cell.angle_gamma   90.00
#
_symmetry.space_group_name_H-M   'P 1'
#
loop_
_entity.id
_entity.type
_entity.pdbx_description
1 polymer ?
#
loop_
_entity_poly.entity_id
_entity_poly.type
_entity_poly.pdbx_seq_one_letter_code
_entity_poly.pdbx_strand_id
1 'polypeptide(L)'
;METSQGRNLVEVIQPFSLCHPLASFAQGPNIIPADIIFIVKEKLHPYFRRENDNLFYVKPIPLGKALTCCTVEVKTLDDRLLNIPINDIIHPKYFKKVPGEGMPLPEDPTKKGDLFIFFDIQFPTRLTPQKKQMLRQALLT
;
A
#
# COMPACT_ATOMS: atom_id res chain seq x y z
N MET A 1 -10.74 -17.55 -21.77
CA MET A 1 -11.82 -17.20 -20.84
C MET A 1 -11.20 -16.33 -19.77
N GLU A 2 -11.59 -15.07 -19.79
CA GLU A 2 -11.06 -13.98 -18.98
C GLU A 2 -11.26 -14.23 -17.49
N THR A 3 -10.21 -13.97 -16.71
CA THR A 3 -10.36 -13.39 -15.37
C THR A 3 -9.30 -12.32 -15.22
N SER A 4 -9.75 -11.06 -15.27
CA SER A 4 -8.96 -9.88 -14.94
C SER A 4 -8.53 -9.95 -13.48
N GLN A 5 -7.40 -10.60 -13.21
CA GLN A 5 -6.79 -10.58 -11.88
C GLN A 5 -6.20 -9.20 -11.61
N GLY A 6 -6.69 -8.59 -10.53
CA GLY A 6 -6.17 -7.34 -9.99
C GLY A 6 -4.66 -7.39 -9.87
N ARG A 7 -4.02 -6.38 -10.48
CA ARG A 7 -2.56 -6.27 -10.56
C ARG A 7 -2.01 -5.99 -9.16
N ASN A 8 -1.45 -7.01 -8.54
CA ASN A 8 -0.59 -6.83 -7.39
C ASN A 8 0.81 -6.41 -7.83
N LEU A 9 1.50 -5.79 -6.87
CA LEU A 9 2.88 -5.32 -6.82
C LEU A 9 3.91 -6.44 -6.96
N VAL A 10 3.73 -7.27 -7.96
CA VAL A 10 4.42 -8.54 -8.08
C VAL A 10 5.04 -8.61 -9.45
N GLU A 11 6.37 -8.63 -9.49
CA GLU A 11 7.11 -8.98 -10.68
C GLU A 11 7.36 -10.49 -10.63
N VAL A 12 6.82 -11.21 -11.61
CA VAL A 12 7.22 -12.59 -11.89
C VAL A 12 8.58 -12.50 -12.57
N ILE A 13 9.64 -12.85 -11.85
CA ILE A 13 10.96 -12.91 -12.47
C ILE A 13 11.02 -14.21 -13.27
N GLN A 14 11.44 -14.09 -14.53
CA GLN A 14 11.62 -15.23 -15.43
C GLN A 14 12.50 -16.31 -14.78
N PRO A 15 12.24 -17.59 -15.07
CA PRO A 15 12.89 -18.69 -14.37
C PRO A 15 14.41 -18.60 -14.51
N PHE A 16 15.11 -18.67 -13.38
CA PHE A 16 16.49 -19.11 -13.40
C PHE A 16 16.47 -20.54 -13.93
N SER A 17 16.93 -20.74 -15.16
CA SER A 17 17.45 -22.06 -15.52
C SER A 17 18.56 -22.33 -14.52
N LEU A 18 18.34 -23.26 -13.59
CA LEU A 18 19.43 -23.89 -12.85
C LEU A 18 20.24 -24.69 -13.88
N CYS A 19 21.01 -24.00 -14.72
CA CYS A 19 22.06 -24.63 -15.49
C CYS A 19 23.12 -25.09 -14.48
N HIS A 20 22.97 -26.33 -14.02
CA HIS A 20 24.13 -27.19 -13.92
C HIS A 20 24.89 -27.08 -15.25
N PRO A 21 26.23 -26.98 -15.27
CA PRO A 21 27.00 -26.56 -16.46
C PRO A 21 27.01 -27.55 -17.64
N LEU A 22 26.02 -28.44 -17.78
CA LEU A 22 25.87 -29.37 -18.90
C LEU A 22 24.38 -29.71 -19.15
N ALA A 23 23.61 -28.85 -19.81
CA ALA A 23 22.38 -29.29 -20.48
C ALA A 23 21.97 -28.31 -21.57
N SER A 24 22.29 -28.67 -22.81
CA SER A 24 21.62 -28.19 -24.01
C SER A 24 20.11 -28.48 -23.90
N PHE A 25 19.27 -27.48 -24.19
CA PHE A 25 17.83 -27.64 -24.32
C PHE A 25 17.51 -28.48 -25.57
N ALA A 26 17.66 -29.80 -25.48
CA ALA A 26 17.24 -30.74 -26.50
C ALA A 26 15.88 -31.34 -26.10
N GLN A 27 14.86 -31.11 -26.92
CA GLN A 27 13.60 -31.85 -26.86
C GLN A 27 13.78 -33.10 -27.72
N GLY A 28 13.99 -34.24 -27.08
CA GLY A 28 14.15 -35.55 -27.72
C GLY A 28 13.46 -36.64 -26.90
N PRO A 29 13.03 -37.75 -27.53
CA PRO A 29 12.39 -38.84 -26.81
C PRO A 29 13.38 -39.39 -25.76
N ASN A 30 12.89 -39.56 -24.53
CA ASN A 30 13.63 -40.05 -23.34
C ASN A 30 14.37 -38.98 -22.50
N ILE A 31 14.03 -37.69 -22.62
CA ILE A 31 14.51 -36.61 -21.74
C ILE A 31 13.40 -36.22 -20.76
N ILE A 32 13.67 -36.29 -19.47
CA ILE A 32 12.75 -35.81 -18.42
C ILE A 32 12.76 -34.27 -18.47
N PRO A 33 11.61 -33.61 -18.68
CA PRO A 33 11.57 -32.15 -18.73
C PRO A 33 12.01 -31.55 -17.38
N ALA A 34 12.83 -30.50 -17.43
CA ALA A 34 13.28 -29.79 -16.24
C ALA A 34 12.15 -28.92 -15.68
N ASP A 35 12.08 -28.85 -14.34
CA ASP A 35 11.10 -28.01 -13.64
C ASP A 35 11.38 -26.52 -13.84
N ILE A 36 10.33 -25.77 -14.14
CA ILE A 36 10.37 -24.31 -14.24
C ILE A 36 9.91 -23.72 -12.90
N ILE A 37 10.84 -23.10 -12.18
CA ILE A 37 10.56 -22.44 -10.90
C ILE A 37 10.40 -20.94 -11.14
N PHE A 38 9.22 -20.40 -10.81
CA PHE A 38 8.98 -18.96 -10.79
C PHE A 38 9.22 -18.40 -9.40
N ILE A 39 10.02 -17.34 -9.33
CA ILE A 39 10.21 -16.57 -8.09
C ILE A 39 9.40 -15.29 -8.22
N VAL A 40 8.43 -15.18 -7.32
CA VAL A 40 7.56 -14.03 -7.18
C VAL A 40 8.27 -13.02 -6.30
N LYS A 41 8.56 -11.82 -6.81
CA LYS A 41 9.13 -10.73 -5.99
C LYS A 41 8.20 -9.54 -5.93
N GLU A 42 8.16 -8.92 -4.76
CA GLU A 42 7.43 -7.68 -4.57
C GLU A 42 8.20 -6.50 -5.19
N LYS A 43 7.49 -5.69 -5.96
CA LYS A 43 8.00 -4.44 -6.52
C LYS A 43 7.57 -3.28 -5.63
N LEU A 44 8.40 -2.24 -5.55
CA LEU A 44 8.03 -1.01 -4.87
C LEU A 44 6.85 -0.33 -5.58
N HIS A 45 5.77 -0.02 -4.84
CA HIS A 45 4.70 0.83 -5.32
C HIS A 45 4.98 2.29 -4.93
N PRO A 46 4.58 3.27 -5.76
CA PRO A 46 4.62 4.67 -5.36
C PRO A 46 3.77 5.00 -4.12
N TYR A 47 2.68 4.25 -3.86
CA TYR A 47 1.70 4.62 -2.84
C TYR A 47 1.50 3.60 -1.71
N PHE A 48 1.72 2.32 -1.98
CA PHE A 48 1.37 1.24 -1.06
C PHE A 48 2.62 0.44 -0.70
N ARG A 49 2.80 0.18 0.58
CA ARG A 49 3.70 -0.85 1.08
C ARG A 49 2.87 -2.02 1.56
N ARG A 50 3.23 -3.23 1.13
CA ARG A 50 2.59 -4.45 1.61
C ARG A 50 3.36 -4.99 2.81
N GLU A 51 2.65 -5.47 3.83
CA GLU A 51 3.21 -6.36 4.85
C GLU A 51 2.21 -7.49 5.09
N ASN A 52 2.59 -8.72 4.72
CA ASN A 52 1.68 -9.87 4.68
C ASN A 52 0.43 -9.53 3.88
N ASP A 53 -0.77 -9.65 4.45
CA ASP A 53 -2.03 -9.39 3.76
C ASP A 53 -2.52 -7.95 3.94
N ASN A 54 -1.74 -7.10 4.63
CA ASN A 54 -2.11 -5.72 4.91
C ASN A 54 -1.42 -4.75 3.94
N LEU A 55 -2.09 -3.64 3.69
CA LEU A 55 -1.57 -2.52 2.91
C LEU A 55 -1.35 -1.31 3.81
N PHE A 56 -0.23 -0.62 3.59
CA PHE A 56 0.18 0.57 4.30
C PHE A 56 0.25 1.73 3.32
N TYR A 57 -0.44 2.81 3.64
CA TYR A 57 -0.54 4.01 2.82
C TYR A 57 -0.18 5.23 3.65
N VAL A 58 0.69 6.10 3.13
CA VAL A 58 1.08 7.35 3.81
C VAL A 58 0.45 8.52 3.09
N LYS A 59 -0.40 9.27 3.79
CA LYS A 59 -1.05 10.47 3.27
C LYS A 59 -0.40 11.73 3.85
N PRO A 60 0.23 12.59 3.03
CA PRO A 60 0.61 13.92 3.47
C PRO A 60 -0.65 14.77 3.66
N ILE A 61 -0.76 15.43 4.82
CA ILE A 61 -1.87 16.33 5.14
C ILE A 61 -1.37 17.62 5.79
N PRO A 62 -1.99 18.78 5.53
CA PRO A 62 -1.64 20.01 6.23
C PRO A 62 -2.11 19.95 7.69
N LEU A 63 -1.35 20.57 8.60
CA LEU A 63 -1.67 20.64 10.04
C LEU A 63 -3.12 21.08 10.32
N GLY A 64 -3.66 22.04 9.56
CA GLY A 64 -5.04 22.49 9.74
C GLY A 64 -6.07 21.37 9.55
N LYS A 65 -5.87 20.49 8.58
CA LYS A 65 -6.73 19.31 8.37
C LYS A 65 -6.54 18.27 9.48
N ALA A 66 -5.31 18.13 9.98
CA ALA A 66 -5.00 17.22 11.08
C ALA A 66 -5.71 17.62 12.39
N LEU A 67 -5.84 18.93 12.66
CA LEU A 67 -6.46 19.45 13.88
C LEU A 67 -7.99 19.57 13.83
N THR A 68 -8.61 19.46 12.66
CA THR A 68 -10.04 19.73 12.47
C THR A 68 -10.80 18.49 12.04
N CYS A 69 -10.82 18.20 10.75
CA CYS A 69 -11.28 16.96 10.16
C CYS A 69 -10.74 16.87 8.73
N CYS A 70 -10.71 15.67 8.17
CA CYS A 70 -10.47 15.51 6.74
C CYS A 70 -11.13 14.26 6.18
N THR A 71 -11.39 14.27 4.87
CA THR A 71 -11.68 13.05 4.12
C THR A 71 -10.44 12.68 3.32
N VAL A 72 -10.04 11.42 3.44
CA VAL A 72 -8.91 10.86 2.69
C VAL A 72 -9.47 10.10 1.50
N GLU A 73 -9.08 10.53 0.32
CA GLU A 73 -9.32 9.80 -0.92
C GLU A 73 -8.16 8.82 -1.16
N VAL A 74 -8.47 7.54 -1.28
CA VAL A 74 -7.52 6.48 -1.59
C VAL A 74 -7.98 5.76 -2.85
N LYS A 75 -7.15 5.82 -3.90
CA LYS A 75 -7.32 4.98 -5.08
C LYS A 75 -6.70 3.61 -4.81
N THR A 76 -7.52 2.56 -4.78
CA THR A 76 -7.10 1.20 -4.45
C THR A 76 -6.43 0.50 -5.65
N LEU A 77 -5.84 -0.68 -5.40
CA LEU A 77 -5.16 -1.48 -6.44
C LEU A 77 -6.12 -2.03 -7.51
N ASP A 78 -7.41 -2.15 -7.18
CA ASP A 78 -8.51 -2.52 -8.07
C ASP A 78 -9.24 -1.30 -8.67
N ASP A 79 -8.59 -0.13 -8.66
CA ASP A 79 -9.05 1.13 -9.26
C ASP A 79 -10.33 1.74 -8.65
N ARG A 80 -10.83 1.22 -7.52
CA ARG A 80 -11.91 1.88 -6.75
C ARG A 80 -11.37 3.14 -6.07
N LEU A 81 -12.27 4.09 -5.82
CA LEU A 81 -11.98 5.29 -5.03
C LEU A 81 -12.70 5.19 -3.68
N LEU A 82 -11.93 5.11 -2.61
CA LEU A 82 -12.45 5.11 -1.24
C LEU A 82 -12.42 6.52 -0.67
N ASN A 83 -13.56 6.97 -0.13
CA ASN A 83 -13.70 8.25 0.56
C ASN A 83 -13.82 7.98 2.06
N ILE A 84 -12.72 8.16 2.79
CA ILE A 84 -12.63 7.74 4.20
C ILE A 84 -12.66 8.99 5.09
N PRO A 85 -13.76 9.24 5.83
CA PRO A 85 -13.84 10.37 6.74
C PRO A 85 -13.00 10.12 7.99
N ILE A 86 -12.25 11.14 8.39
CA ILE A 86 -11.48 11.22 9.64
C ILE A 86 -12.02 12.42 10.43
N ASN A 87 -12.76 12.10 11.48
CA ASN A 87 -13.39 13.09 12.36
C ASN A 87 -12.58 13.35 13.64
N ASP A 88 -11.59 12.50 13.92
CA ASP A 88 -10.70 12.63 15.08
C ASP A 88 -9.52 13.55 14.77
N ILE A 89 -8.88 14.06 15.83
CA ILE A 89 -7.61 14.78 15.73
C ILE A 89 -6.50 13.82 15.33
N ILE A 90 -5.81 14.13 14.23
CA ILE A 90 -4.70 13.35 13.70
C ILE A 90 -3.40 13.83 14.35
N HIS A 91 -2.86 13.04 15.28
CA HIS A 91 -1.54 13.26 15.89
C HIS A 91 -0.47 12.42 15.15
N PRO A 92 0.85 12.67 15.35
CA PRO A 92 1.91 11.99 14.59
C PRO A 92 1.96 10.46 14.67
N LYS A 93 1.30 9.86 15.67
CA LYS A 93 1.20 8.40 15.86
C LYS A 93 -0.18 7.85 15.48
N TYR A 94 -1.10 8.73 15.07
CA TYR A 94 -2.43 8.33 14.65
C TYR A 94 -2.35 7.55 13.34
N PHE A 95 -3.16 6.51 13.23
CA PHE A 95 -3.40 5.81 11.99
C PHE A 95 -4.87 5.47 11.87
N LYS A 96 -5.37 5.41 10.63
CA LYS A 96 -6.72 4.92 10.34
C LYS A 96 -6.62 3.50 9.79
N LYS A 97 -7.22 2.55 10.51
CA LYS A 97 -7.48 1.20 10.00
C LYS A 97 -8.77 1.22 9.17
N VAL A 98 -8.71 0.64 7.97
CA VAL A 98 -9.85 0.41 7.08
C VAL A 98 -9.95 -1.10 6.84
N PRO A 99 -10.88 -1.78 7.56
CA PRO A 99 -10.96 -3.24 7.52
C PRO A 99 -11.28 -3.79 6.12
N GLY A 100 -10.66 -4.90 5.74
CA GLY A 100 -10.95 -5.60 4.47
C GLY A 100 -10.43 -4.91 3.19
N GLU A 101 -9.70 -3.81 3.31
CA GLU A 101 -9.14 -3.07 2.18
C GLU A 101 -7.65 -3.36 1.93
N GLY A 102 -7.12 -4.42 2.53
CA GLY A 102 -5.79 -4.96 2.26
C GLY A 102 -5.74 -5.89 1.03
N MET A 103 -4.89 -6.91 1.10
CA MET A 103 -4.67 -7.93 0.06
C MET A 103 -5.49 -9.20 0.36
N PRO A 104 -5.88 -9.98 -0.67
CA PRO A 104 -6.51 -11.28 -0.46
C PRO A 104 -5.63 -12.23 0.37
N LEU A 105 -6.24 -12.98 1.29
CA LEU A 105 -5.52 -13.97 2.10
C LEU A 105 -5.12 -15.18 1.24
N PRO A 106 -3.94 -15.79 1.47
CA PRO A 106 -3.50 -16.98 0.75
C PRO A 106 -4.43 -18.19 0.98
N GLU A 107 -4.93 -18.36 2.20
CA GLU A 107 -5.77 -19.51 2.58
C GLU A 107 -7.22 -19.36 2.09
N ASP A 108 -7.71 -18.13 2.00
CA ASP A 108 -9.08 -17.80 1.60
C ASP A 108 -9.11 -16.48 0.82
N PRO A 109 -9.02 -16.55 -0.52
CA PRO A 109 -8.98 -15.36 -1.38
C PRO A 109 -10.25 -14.50 -1.35
N THR A 110 -11.35 -15.00 -0.75
CA THR A 110 -12.57 -14.20 -0.56
C THR A 110 -12.46 -13.21 0.60
N LYS A 111 -11.49 -13.44 1.49
CA LYS A 111 -11.15 -12.55 2.59
C LYS A 111 -9.93 -11.72 2.24
N LYS A 112 -9.87 -10.54 2.83
CA LYS A 112 -8.76 -9.60 2.66
C LYS A 112 -8.25 -9.16 4.01
N GLY A 113 -6.95 -8.82 4.07
CA GLY A 113 -6.39 -8.07 5.19
C GLY A 113 -6.90 -6.63 5.19
N ASP A 114 -6.19 -5.77 5.92
CA ASP A 114 -6.64 -4.40 6.21
C ASP A 114 -5.74 -3.35 5.56
N LEU A 115 -6.31 -2.16 5.32
CA LEU A 115 -5.56 -0.98 4.92
C LEU A 115 -5.27 -0.11 6.15
N PHE A 116 -4.01 0.25 6.35
CA PHE A 116 -3.55 1.16 7.38
C PHE A 116 -3.08 2.48 6.75
N ILE A 117 -3.74 3.58 7.10
CA ILE A 117 -3.42 4.92 6.64
C ILE A 117 -2.65 5.65 7.73
N PHE A 118 -1.41 6.01 7.42
CA PHE A 118 -0.56 6.87 8.23
C PHE A 118 -0.57 8.28 7.67
N PHE A 119 -0.27 9.26 8.53
CA PHE A 119 -0.36 10.66 8.16
C PHE A 119 0.98 11.36 8.36
N ASP A 120 1.48 11.94 7.28
CA ASP A 120 2.63 12.83 7.30
C ASP A 120 2.14 14.29 7.45
N ILE A 121 2.22 14.81 8.67
CA ILE A 121 1.64 16.11 9.04
C ILE A 121 2.58 17.23 8.60
N GLN A 122 2.15 17.98 7.60
CA GLN A 122 2.87 19.11 7.04
C GLN A 122 2.59 20.38 7.85
N PHE A 123 3.58 20.79 8.64
CA PHE A 123 3.53 22.04 9.39
C PHE A 123 3.77 23.25 8.48
N PRO A 124 3.06 24.37 8.70
CA PRO A 124 3.34 25.60 7.97
C PRO A 124 4.72 26.13 8.38
N THR A 125 5.52 26.58 7.42
CA THR A 125 6.86 27.13 7.67
C THR A 125 6.81 28.50 8.36
N ARG A 126 5.73 29.26 8.18
CA ARG A 126 5.52 30.59 8.78
C ARG A 126 4.06 30.82 9.12
N LEU A 127 3.81 31.65 10.13
CA LEU A 127 2.49 32.15 10.53
C LEU A 127 2.58 33.65 10.85
N THR A 128 1.55 34.41 10.45
CA THR A 128 1.44 35.83 10.78
C THR A 128 1.21 36.01 12.29
N PRO A 129 1.58 37.19 12.87
CA PRO A 129 1.32 37.47 14.28
C PRO A 129 -0.14 37.27 14.68
N GLN A 130 -1.08 37.71 13.84
CA GLN A 130 -2.52 37.54 14.04
C GLN A 130 -2.91 36.05 14.11
N LYS A 131 -2.46 35.22 13.16
CA LYS A 131 -2.74 33.77 13.18
C LYS A 131 -2.17 33.09 14.43
N LYS A 132 -0.98 33.50 14.87
CA LYS A 132 -0.38 32.99 16.11
C LYS A 132 -1.22 33.36 17.33
N GLN A 133 -1.72 34.60 17.41
CA GLN A 133 -2.60 35.03 18.50
C GLN A 133 -3.90 34.20 18.54
N MET A 134 -4.55 34.01 17.39
CA MET A 134 -5.76 33.17 17.31
C MET A 134 -5.49 31.73 17.76
N LEU A 135 -4.37 31.13 17.36
CA LEU A 135 -3.99 29.78 17.78
C LEU A 135 -3.73 29.70 19.29
N ARG A 136 -3.09 30.70 19.90
CA ARG A 136 -2.91 30.73 21.37
C ARG A 136 -4.26 30.74 22.09
N GLN A 137 -5.19 31.58 21.63
CA GLN A 137 -6.53 31.65 22.20
C GLN A 137 -7.33 30.35 22.03
N ALA A 138 -7.11 29.62 20.93
CA ALA A 138 -7.86 28.40 20.65
C ALA A 138 -7.27 27.14 21.32
N LEU A 139 -5.95 27.07 21.51
CA LEU A 139 -5.26 25.82 21.86
C LEU A 139 -4.45 25.87 23.17
N LEU A 140 -4.19 27.05 23.74
CA LEU A 140 -3.33 27.22 24.91
C LEU A 140 -4.03 27.93 26.08
N THR A 141 -5.37 27.88 26.11
CA THR A 141 -6.16 28.45 27.21
C THR A 141 -6.08 27.57 28.45
#